data_AF-A0A7X8X560-F1
#
_entry.id   AF-A0A7X8X560-F1
#
_cell.length_a   1.000
_cell.length_b   1.000
_cell.length_c   1.000
_cell.angle_alpha   90.00
_cell.angle_beta   90.00
_cell.angle_gamma   90.00
#
_symmetry.space_group_name_H-M   'P 1'
#
loop_
_entity.id
_entity.type
_entity.pdbx_description
1 polymer ?
#
loop_
_entity_poly.entity_id
_entity_poly.type
_entity_poly.pdbx_seq_one_letter_code
_entity_poly.pdbx_strand_id
1 'polypeptide(L)'
;MAQVKATNNRFFSIAGFSLLFAYLLSFLFEGQVLYSMLAYNNVVGSPYILVAIIAHFAGLFSGGFFVKSQIIARYTMLGSMVICLMATVPFYFSPSLLWAVGLIVSGYAGGCAVASWGYSLKAFTSKNQRIKSCA
;
A
#
# COMPACT_ATOMS: atom_id res chain seq x y z
N MET A 1 28.31 -4.45 -13.96
CA MET A 1 27.75 -4.11 -12.61
C MET A 1 26.44 -3.31 -12.67
N ALA A 2 26.28 -2.30 -13.52
CA ALA A 2 25.05 -1.49 -13.59
C ALA A 2 23.78 -2.27 -14.01
N GLN A 3 23.91 -3.20 -14.96
CA GLN A 3 22.80 -4.03 -15.47
C GLN A 3 22.26 -5.00 -14.40
N VAL A 4 23.14 -5.68 -13.64
CA VAL A 4 22.75 -6.57 -12.52
C VAL A 4 22.03 -5.80 -11.41
N LYS A 5 22.52 -4.60 -11.08
CA LYS A 5 21.88 -3.72 -10.10
C LYS A 5 20.49 -3.28 -10.56
N ALA A 6 20.29 -3.00 -11.85
CA ALA A 6 19.00 -2.63 -12.42
C ALA A 6 17.99 -3.80 -12.38
N THR A 7 18.41 -5.03 -12.72
CA THR A 7 17.56 -6.22 -12.66
C THR A 7 17.11 -6.54 -11.23
N ASN A 8 18.03 -6.45 -10.26
CA ASN A 8 17.69 -6.68 -8.84
C ASN A 8 16.68 -5.64 -8.31
N ASN A 9 16.84 -4.37 -8.71
CA ASN A 9 15.91 -3.30 -8.32
C ASN A 9 14.51 -3.49 -8.91
N ARG A 10 14.42 -4.01 -10.14
CA ARG A 10 13.15 -4.34 -10.79
C ARG A 10 12.44 -5.48 -10.06
N PHE A 11 13.17 -6.55 -9.72
CA PHE A 11 12.60 -7.67 -8.95
C PHE A 11 12.05 -7.19 -7.60
N PHE A 12 12.83 -6.40 -6.85
CA PHE A 12 12.40 -5.87 -5.56
C PHE A 12 11.17 -4.96 -5.68
N SER A 13 11.11 -4.14 -6.73
CA SER A 13 9.95 -3.29 -7.02
C SER A 13 8.69 -4.12 -7.35
N ILE A 14 8.84 -5.23 -8.08
CA ILE A 14 7.73 -6.13 -8.41
C ILE A 14 7.27 -6.88 -7.16
N ALA A 15 8.19 -7.53 -6.44
CA ALA A 15 7.88 -8.30 -5.24
C ALA A 15 7.22 -7.42 -4.17
N GLY A 16 7.79 -6.22 -3.92
CA GLY A 16 7.20 -5.26 -3.00
C GLY A 16 5.79 -4.87 -3.43
N PHE A 17 5.61 -4.45 -4.69
CA PHE A 17 4.29 -4.09 -5.20
C PHE A 17 3.27 -5.22 -5.04
N SER A 18 3.62 -6.43 -5.46
CA SER A 18 2.74 -7.60 -5.35
C SER A 18 2.33 -7.88 -3.90
N LEU A 19 3.27 -7.82 -2.95
CA LEU A 19 2.99 -8.04 -1.53
C LEU A 19 2.09 -6.93 -0.95
N LEU A 20 2.36 -5.67 -1.28
CA LEU A 20 1.53 -4.55 -0.84
C LEU A 20 0.11 -4.68 -1.43
N PHE A 21 -0.02 -5.01 -2.70
CA PHE A 21 -1.34 -5.15 -3.34
C PHE A 21 -2.11 -6.36 -2.80
N ALA A 22 -1.43 -7.46 -2.47
CA ALA A 22 -2.05 -8.57 -1.77
C ALA A 22 -2.65 -8.12 -0.43
N TYR A 23 -1.91 -7.33 0.36
CA TYR A 23 -2.44 -6.72 1.59
C TYR A 23 -3.63 -5.78 1.32
N LEU A 24 -3.47 -4.86 0.38
CA LEU A 24 -4.48 -3.85 0.05
C LEU A 24 -5.81 -4.50 -0.38
N LEU A 25 -5.76 -5.52 -1.24
CA LEU A 25 -6.96 -6.21 -1.76
C LEU A 25 -7.54 -7.23 -0.79
N SER A 26 -6.71 -7.84 0.07
CA SER A 26 -7.19 -8.81 1.05
C SER A 26 -7.82 -8.14 2.26
N PHE A 27 -7.25 -7.01 2.69
CA PHE A 27 -7.58 -6.37 3.95
C PHE A 27 -8.16 -4.96 3.76
N LEU A 28 -7.44 -4.04 3.12
CA LEU A 28 -7.72 -2.61 3.23
C LEU A 28 -8.89 -2.11 2.36
N PHE A 29 -9.02 -2.63 1.15
CA PHE A 29 -10.02 -2.22 0.17
C PHE A 29 -11.01 -3.33 -0.09
N GLU A 30 -12.23 -3.18 0.41
CA GLU A 30 -13.32 -4.14 0.12
C GLU A 30 -12.88 -5.60 0.39
N GLY A 31 -11.91 -5.76 1.28
CA GLY A 31 -11.14 -6.98 1.43
C GLY A 31 -11.92 -7.99 2.24
N GLN A 32 -11.96 -9.23 1.75
CA GLN A 32 -12.70 -10.31 2.41
C GLN A 32 -12.28 -10.53 3.87
N VAL A 33 -11.01 -10.26 4.22
CA VAL A 33 -10.52 -10.38 5.60
C VAL A 33 -11.15 -9.32 6.50
N LEU A 34 -11.12 -8.05 6.09
CA LEU A 34 -11.73 -6.96 6.86
C LEU A 34 -13.25 -7.15 6.95
N TYR A 35 -13.91 -7.55 5.86
CA TYR A 35 -15.33 -7.86 5.86
C TYR A 35 -15.70 -8.97 6.83
N SER A 36 -14.94 -10.06 6.83
CA SER A 36 -15.15 -11.18 7.76
C SER A 36 -15.00 -10.73 9.21
N MET A 37 -13.99 -9.89 9.51
CA MET A 37 -13.78 -9.33 10.85
C MET A 37 -14.91 -8.40 11.30
N LEU A 38 -15.40 -7.53 10.42
CA LEU A 38 -16.51 -6.63 10.69
C LEU A 38 -17.82 -7.40 10.92
N ALA A 39 -18.09 -8.40 10.07
CA ALA A 39 -19.26 -9.27 10.20
C ALA A 39 -19.22 -10.08 11.51
N TYR A 40 -18.08 -10.69 11.84
CA TYR A 40 -17.89 -11.43 13.09
C TYR A 40 -18.17 -10.56 14.33
N ASN A 41 -17.78 -9.29 14.29
CA ASN A 41 -17.97 -8.35 15.40
C ASN A 41 -19.29 -7.55 15.33
N ASN A 42 -20.18 -7.84 14.37
CA ASN A 42 -21.44 -7.11 14.15
C ASN A 42 -21.26 -5.58 13.97
N VAL A 43 -20.17 -5.17 13.32
CA VAL A 43 -19.83 -3.76 13.09
C VAL A 43 -20.21 -3.35 11.67
N VAL A 44 -20.82 -2.16 11.52
CA VAL A 44 -21.13 -1.59 10.20
C VAL A 44 -19.84 -1.22 9.46
N GLY A 45 -19.56 -1.89 8.33
CA GLY A 45 -18.30 -1.78 7.61
C GLY A 45 -18.11 -0.54 6.72
N SER A 46 -19.20 0.00 6.18
CA SER A 46 -19.18 1.15 5.25
C SER A 46 -18.28 2.33 5.69
N PRO A 47 -18.37 2.86 6.94
CA PRO A 47 -17.52 3.97 7.36
C PRO A 47 -16.03 3.62 7.44
N TYR A 48 -15.69 2.40 7.85
CA TYR A 48 -14.31 1.91 7.93
C TYR A 48 -13.66 1.83 6.55
N ILE A 49 -14.41 1.35 5.55
CA ILE A 49 -13.91 1.23 4.18
C ILE A 49 -13.77 2.61 3.54
N LEU A 50 -14.78 3.47 3.71
CA LEU A 50 -14.75 4.82 3.16
C LEU A 50 -13.56 5.63 3.69
N VAL A 51 -13.29 5.56 5.00
CA VAL A 51 -12.16 6.29 5.58
C VAL A 51 -10.81 5.76 5.09
N ALA A 52 -10.68 4.44 4.92
CA ALA A 52 -9.49 3.81 4.34
C ALA A 52 -9.25 4.29 2.91
N ILE A 53 -10.30 4.37 2.09
CA ILE A 53 -10.25 4.86 0.70
C ILE A 53 -9.80 6.32 0.65
N ILE A 54 -10.43 7.19 1.45
CA ILE A 54 -10.09 8.62 1.50
C ILE A 54 -8.61 8.79 1.92
N ALA A 55 -8.19 8.09 2.98
CA ALA A 55 -6.81 8.14 3.45
C ALA A 55 -5.82 7.66 2.39
N HIS A 56 -6.16 6.60 1.65
CA HIS A 56 -5.32 6.10 0.56
C HIS A 56 -5.17 7.09 -0.58
N PHE A 57 -6.26 7.73 -1.02
CA PHE A 57 -6.17 8.79 -2.02
C PHE A 57 -5.32 9.97 -1.54
N ALA A 58 -5.44 10.35 -0.25
CA ALA A 58 -4.58 11.39 0.33
C ALA A 58 -3.10 10.98 0.33
N GLY A 59 -2.78 9.73 0.64
CA GLY A 59 -1.43 9.17 0.56
C GLY A 59 -0.89 9.16 -0.86
N LEU A 60 -1.70 8.73 -1.83
CA LEU A 60 -1.32 8.70 -3.24
C LEU A 60 -1.02 10.11 -3.77
N PHE A 61 -1.90 11.07 -3.45
CA PHE A 61 -1.76 12.46 -3.87
C PHE A 61 -0.50 13.10 -3.27
N SER A 62 -0.32 12.97 -1.96
CA SER A 62 0.82 13.56 -1.26
C SER A 62 2.16 12.87 -1.61
N GLY A 63 2.16 11.56 -1.78
CA GLY A 63 3.34 10.78 -2.20
C GLY A 63 3.92 11.23 -3.55
N GLY A 64 3.08 11.71 -4.47
CA GLY A 64 3.52 12.28 -5.74
C GLY A 64 4.41 13.53 -5.59
N PHE A 65 4.26 14.29 -4.50
CA PHE A 65 5.08 15.48 -4.23
C PHE A 65 6.39 15.14 -3.50
N PHE A 66 6.37 14.15 -2.60
CA PHE A 66 7.51 13.79 -1.76
C PHE A 66 8.50 12.84 -2.45
N VAL A 67 8.04 11.95 -3.32
CA VAL A 67 8.89 10.92 -3.93
C VAL A 67 9.58 11.46 -5.19
N LYS A 68 10.70 12.15 -4.99
CA LYS A 68 11.49 12.76 -6.08
C LYS A 68 12.72 11.96 -6.48
N SER A 69 13.16 11.01 -5.66
CA SER A 69 14.35 10.19 -5.93
C SER A 69 14.08 8.70 -5.78
N GLN A 70 14.90 7.89 -6.45
CA GLN A 70 14.82 6.44 -6.38
C GLN A 70 15.05 5.89 -4.96
N ILE A 71 15.93 6.54 -4.20
CA ILE A 71 16.22 6.14 -2.82
C ILE A 71 14.99 6.40 -1.94
N ILE A 72 14.37 7.58 -2.06
CA ILE A 72 13.16 7.93 -1.32
C ILE A 72 12.03 6.97 -1.68
N ALA A 73 11.82 6.69 -2.97
CA ALA A 73 10.77 5.77 -3.43
C ALA A 73 10.87 4.38 -2.76
N ARG A 74 12.08 3.83 -2.64
CA ARG A 74 12.28 2.51 -2.02
C ARG A 74 12.02 2.52 -0.53
N TYR A 75 12.56 3.52 0.18
CA TYR A 75 12.37 3.62 1.63
C TYR A 75 10.92 3.90 1.98
N THR A 76 10.23 4.77 1.23
CA THR A 76 8.80 5.01 1.41
C THR A 76 8.00 3.74 1.16
N MET A 77 8.29 3.00 0.08
CA MET A 77 7.59 1.74 -0.20
C MET A 77 7.77 0.71 0.92
N LEU A 78 9.02 0.49 1.40
CA LEU A 78 9.29 -0.46 2.48
C LEU A 78 8.73 -0.02 3.83
N GLY A 79 8.91 1.25 4.17
CA GLY A 79 8.38 1.83 5.41
C GLY A 79 6.86 1.69 5.47
N SER A 80 6.18 2.01 4.37
CA SER A 80 4.73 1.83 4.26
C SER A 80 4.29 0.38 4.41
N MET A 81 5.02 -0.60 3.87
CA MET A 81 4.68 -2.02 4.07
C MET A 81 4.74 -2.40 5.55
N VAL A 82 5.79 -1.99 6.24
CA VAL A 82 5.94 -2.25 7.68
C VAL A 82 4.81 -1.57 8.47
N ILE A 83 4.49 -0.32 8.14
CA ILE A 83 3.38 0.42 8.76
C ILE A 83 2.05 -0.30 8.54
N CYS A 84 1.77 -0.75 7.31
CA CYS A 84 0.55 -1.48 6.98
C CYS A 84 0.39 -2.77 7.80
N LEU A 85 1.48 -3.54 7.96
CA LEU A 85 1.46 -4.77 8.77
C LEU A 85 1.23 -4.46 10.25
N MET A 86 1.92 -3.46 10.80
CA MET A 86 1.75 -3.03 12.19
C MET A 86 0.34 -2.50 12.47
N ALA A 87 -0.24 -1.76 11.51
CA ALA A 87 -1.57 -1.20 11.61
C ALA A 87 -2.70 -2.26 11.57
N THR A 88 -2.38 -3.52 11.23
CA THR A 88 -3.32 -4.65 11.32
C THR A 88 -3.36 -5.26 12.72
N VAL A 89 -2.35 -5.03 13.57
CA VAL A 89 -2.31 -5.59 14.95
C VAL A 89 -3.57 -5.27 15.78
N PRO A 90 -4.16 -4.05 15.74
CA PRO A 90 -5.38 -3.75 16.48
C PRO A 90 -6.60 -4.63 16.13
N PHE A 91 -6.63 -5.24 14.95
CA PHE A 91 -7.75 -6.07 14.49
C PHE A 91 -7.78 -7.48 15.09
N TYR A 92 -6.72 -7.87 15.83
CA TYR A 92 -6.73 -9.08 16.64
C TYR A 92 -7.47 -8.90 17.98
N PHE A 93 -7.82 -7.66 18.33
CA PHE A 93 -8.51 -7.33 19.57
C PHE A 93 -9.95 -6.86 19.28
N SER A 94 -10.76 -6.72 20.34
CA SER A 94 -12.13 -6.24 20.23
C SER A 94 -12.22 -4.88 19.51
N PRO A 95 -13.32 -4.63 18.77
CA PRO A 95 -13.51 -3.39 18.03
C PRO A 95 -13.31 -2.17 18.90
N SER A 96 -12.48 -1.25 18.45
CA SER A 96 -12.13 -0.02 19.16
C SER A 96 -11.76 1.07 18.17
N LEU A 97 -11.58 2.30 18.66
CA LEU A 97 -11.11 3.42 17.84
C LEU A 97 -9.79 3.12 17.10
N LEU A 98 -8.99 2.19 17.63
CA LEU A 98 -7.74 1.74 17.03
C LEU A 98 -7.94 1.08 15.66
N TRP A 99 -9.11 0.51 15.38
CA TRP A 99 -9.42 -0.04 14.06
C TRP A 99 -9.48 1.07 13.00
N ALA A 100 -10.18 2.16 13.30
CA ALA A 100 -10.28 3.31 12.40
C ALA A 100 -8.91 3.98 12.22
N VAL A 101 -8.17 4.16 13.31
CA VAL A 101 -6.79 4.69 13.25
C VAL A 101 -5.90 3.78 12.41
N GLY A 102 -5.99 2.46 12.59
CA GLY A 102 -5.25 1.47 11.81
C GLY A 102 -5.53 1.60 10.32
N LEU A 103 -6.80 1.70 9.91
CA LEU A 103 -7.17 1.86 8.50
C LEU A 103 -6.77 3.20 7.91
N ILE A 104 -6.82 4.29 8.68
CA ILE A 104 -6.35 5.60 8.22
C ILE A 104 -4.84 5.54 7.97
N VAL A 105 -4.09 5.01 8.94
CA VAL A 105 -2.63 4.91 8.88
C VAL A 105 -2.18 3.99 7.75
N SER A 106 -2.75 2.78 7.66
CA SER A 106 -2.42 1.84 6.58
C SER A 106 -2.94 2.31 5.22
N GLY A 107 -4.10 2.99 5.19
CA GLY A 107 -4.65 3.65 4.01
C GLY A 107 -3.66 4.64 3.43
N TYR A 108 -3.30 5.63 4.23
CA TYR A 108 -2.35 6.67 3.84
C TYR A 108 -0.98 6.10 3.46
N ALA A 109 -0.42 5.21 4.30
CA ALA A 109 0.87 4.58 4.03
C ALA A 109 0.83 3.76 2.73
N GLY A 110 -0.23 3.00 2.51
CA GLY A 110 -0.48 2.26 1.28
C GLY A 110 -0.50 3.18 0.05
N GLY A 111 -1.18 4.32 0.13
CA GLY A 111 -1.22 5.31 -0.95
C GLY A 111 0.17 5.87 -1.28
N CYS A 112 0.95 6.22 -0.26
CA CYS A 112 2.34 6.67 -0.41
C CYS A 112 3.23 5.60 -1.07
N ALA A 113 3.01 4.32 -0.75
CA ALA A 113 3.74 3.23 -1.37
C ALA A 113 3.36 3.03 -2.84
N VAL A 114 2.07 3.15 -3.19
CA VAL A 114 1.61 3.12 -4.58
C VAL A 114 2.21 4.27 -5.39
N ALA A 115 2.24 5.49 -4.83
CA ALA A 115 2.92 6.63 -5.46
C ALA A 115 4.42 6.35 -5.70
N SER A 116 5.08 5.76 -4.70
CA SER A 116 6.50 5.40 -4.76
C SER A 116 6.80 4.33 -5.81
N TRP A 117 5.92 3.36 -5.93
CA TRP A 117 6.00 2.35 -6.98
C TRP A 117 5.80 2.98 -8.37
N GLY A 118 4.85 3.91 -8.53
CA GLY A 118 4.66 4.65 -9.77
C GLY A 118 5.93 5.37 -10.24
N TYR A 119 6.68 5.97 -9.31
CA TYR A 119 8.01 6.54 -9.59
C TYR A 119 9.01 5.47 -10.06
N SER A 120 9.06 4.32 -9.39
CA SER A 120 9.95 3.21 -9.74
C SER A 120 9.63 2.58 -11.10
N LEU A 121 8.35 2.45 -11.43
CA LEU A 121 7.89 1.98 -12.73
C LEU A 121 8.27 2.95 -13.85
N LYS A 122 8.20 4.27 -13.60
CA LYS A 122 8.68 5.29 -14.55
C LYS A 122 10.19 5.20 -14.77
N ALA A 123 10.95 4.93 -13.71
CA ALA A 123 12.42 4.90 -13.73
C ALA A 123 13.01 3.62 -14.33
N PHE A 124 12.40 2.44 -14.10
CA PHE A 124 12.97 1.14 -14.48
C PHE A 124 12.27 0.43 -15.62
N THR A 125 11.08 0.89 -16.03
CA THR A 125 10.32 0.26 -17.11
C THR A 125 10.20 1.20 -18.31
N SER A 126 10.68 0.74 -19.47
CA SER A 126 10.57 1.48 -20.74
C SER A 126 9.10 1.72 -21.09
N LYS A 127 8.78 2.85 -21.74
CA LYS A 127 7.39 3.30 -21.95
C LYS A 127 6.47 2.20 -22.52
N ASN A 128 6.96 1.40 -23.46
CA ASN A 128 6.19 0.34 -24.12
C ASN A 128 5.97 -0.94 -23.27
N GLN A 129 6.66 -1.07 -22.13
CA GLN A 129 6.57 -2.25 -21.24
C GLN A 129 5.85 -1.94 -19.92
N ARG A 130 5.45 -0.68 -19.70
CA ARG A 130 4.82 -0.21 -18.45
C ARG A 130 3.49 -0.90 -18.19
N ILE A 131 2.61 -0.93 -19.19
CA ILE A 131 1.29 -1.58 -19.08
C ILE A 131 1.43 -3.08 -18.75
N LYS A 132 2.41 -3.77 -19.36
CA LYS A 132 2.69 -5.19 -19.07
C LYS A 132 3.25 -5.45 -17.67
N SER A 133 3.70 -4.42 -16.97
CA SER A 133 4.16 -4.54 -15.57
C SER A 133 3.04 -4.20 -14.57
N CYS A 134 1.92 -3.64 -15.05
CA CYS A 134 0.74 -3.30 -14.26
C CYS A 134 -0.40 -4.33 -14.41
N ALA A 135 -0.33 -5.19 -15.43
CA ALA A 135 -1.25 -6.29 -15.70
C ALA A 135 -0.67 -7.60 -15.16
#